data_AF-A0A1X2C2W8-F1
#
_entry.id   AF-A0A1X2C2W8-F1
#
_cell.length_a   1.000
_cell.length_b   1.000
_cell.length_c   1.000
_cell.angle_alpha   90.00
_cell.angle_beta   90.00
_cell.angle_gamma   90.00
#
_symmetry.space_group_name_H-M   'P 1'
#
loop_
_entity.id
_entity.type
_entity.pdbx_description
1 polymer ?
#
loop_
_entity_poly.entity_id
_entity_poly.type
_entity_poly.pdbx_seq_one_letter_code
_entity_poly.pdbx_strand_id
1 'polypeptide(L)'
;MAGGTVMNTLRENVTDYLATRRALGFKLEGLSKLLLSFVAFCEQRGATRVNHDLVIQWATTQMKVPVSEALVARRLDAVRIFARYQHALDPATQIPAEELRPRRYRPKQPNVLNQNDICALLAATSILEPAFKALTWRILIGLLTATGLRPGEACRLAVSDINLASGMIQILETKFGKSRLVFIHPSTVTVIADYLQARQAWVGASTHASSTVFLNARRGPLCPDRLNGTFREIVTAAGLTTAPGHRPVRLHDLRHTFAVTTMIDWYREGQDVQARLPLLSTWLGHVDPASTYWYLHAVPELLALAADRLDNDAEAPVTEPAP
;
A
#
# COMPACT_ATOMS: atom_id res chain seq x y z
N MET A 1 -33.12 -44.72 3.61
CA MET A 1 -31.84 -44.43 2.93
C MET A 1 -31.36 -43.08 3.43
N ALA A 2 -30.49 -43.08 4.44
CA ALA A 2 -29.94 -41.86 5.01
C ALA A 2 -28.99 -41.22 4.00
N GLY A 3 -29.33 -40.03 3.51
CA GLY A 3 -28.42 -39.21 2.73
C GLY A 3 -27.31 -38.72 3.66
N GLY A 4 -26.19 -39.46 3.71
CA GLY A 4 -24.99 -39.00 4.36
C GLY A 4 -24.50 -37.74 3.67
N THR A 5 -24.75 -36.58 4.26
CA THR A 5 -24.14 -35.33 3.84
C THR A 5 -22.64 -35.49 4.05
N VAL A 6 -21.88 -35.68 2.97
CA VAL A 6 -20.42 -35.68 3.01
C VAL A 6 -20.04 -34.31 3.58
N MET A 7 -19.54 -34.29 4.82
CA MET A 7 -19.07 -33.05 5.42
C MET A 7 -17.81 -32.63 4.67
N ASN A 8 -17.89 -31.51 3.95
CA ASN A 8 -16.72 -30.90 3.32
C ASN A 8 -15.64 -30.66 4.38
N THR A 9 -14.41 -30.98 4.02
CA THR A 9 -13.22 -30.69 4.82
C THR A 9 -13.05 -29.18 4.99
N LEU A 10 -12.31 -28.78 6.02
CA LEU A 10 -12.00 -27.36 6.26
C LEU A 10 -11.33 -26.68 5.05
N ARG A 11 -10.57 -27.45 4.27
CA ARG A 11 -9.91 -26.99 3.04
C ARG A 11 -10.86 -26.78 1.88
N GLU A 12 -11.79 -27.71 1.66
CA GLU A 12 -12.87 -27.54 0.67
C GLU A 12 -13.72 -26.32 1.03
N ASN A 13 -14.10 -26.21 2.30
CA ASN A 13 -14.84 -25.07 2.84
C ASN A 13 -14.18 -23.71 2.59
N VAL A 14 -12.86 -23.59 2.78
CA VAL A 14 -12.10 -22.36 2.43
C VAL A 14 -12.05 -22.15 0.93
N THR A 15 -11.88 -23.22 0.15
CA THR A 15 -11.81 -23.13 -1.32
C THR A 15 -13.12 -22.64 -1.90
N ASP A 16 -14.25 -23.18 -1.45
CA ASP A 16 -15.60 -22.77 -1.82
C ASP A 16 -15.85 -21.31 -1.43
N TYR A 17 -15.54 -20.93 -0.18
CA TYR A 17 -15.65 -19.55 0.27
C TYR A 17 -14.87 -18.59 -0.64
N LEU A 18 -13.62 -18.92 -0.97
CA LEU A 18 -12.79 -18.09 -1.84
C LEU A 18 -13.35 -18.04 -3.27
N ALA A 19 -13.88 -19.15 -3.79
CA ALA A 19 -14.52 -19.20 -5.11
C ALA A 19 -15.77 -18.32 -5.15
N THR A 20 -16.69 -18.46 -4.19
CA THR A 20 -17.90 -17.64 -4.07
C THR A 20 -17.56 -16.16 -3.99
N ARG A 21 -16.59 -15.77 -3.15
CA ARG A 21 -16.18 -14.37 -3.04
C ARG A 21 -15.51 -13.84 -4.31
N ARG A 22 -14.74 -14.67 -5.02
CA ARG A 22 -14.15 -14.27 -6.31
C ARG A 22 -15.20 -14.09 -7.40
N ALA A 23 -16.23 -14.94 -7.43
CA ALA A 23 -17.37 -14.77 -8.33
C ALA A 23 -18.11 -13.44 -8.10
N LEU A 24 -18.11 -12.94 -6.85
CA LEU A 24 -18.61 -11.62 -6.48
C LEU A 24 -17.61 -10.46 -6.73
N GLY A 25 -16.50 -10.71 -7.43
CA GLY A 25 -15.53 -9.69 -7.84
C GLY A 25 -14.43 -9.37 -6.82
N PHE A 26 -14.32 -10.10 -5.71
CA PHE A 26 -13.25 -9.86 -4.73
C PHE A 26 -11.95 -10.60 -5.12
N LYS A 27 -10.81 -9.88 -5.22
CA LYS A 27 -9.49 -10.49 -5.53
C LYS A 27 -8.97 -11.43 -4.42
N LEU A 28 -9.13 -11.05 -3.15
CA LEU A 28 -8.80 -11.82 -1.93
C LEU A 28 -7.38 -12.43 -1.83
N GLU A 29 -6.38 -12.01 -2.61
CA GLU A 29 -5.05 -12.64 -2.64
C GLU A 29 -4.38 -12.79 -1.27
N GLY A 30 -4.35 -11.70 -0.49
CA GLY A 30 -3.76 -11.71 0.85
C GLY A 30 -4.59 -12.46 1.90
N LEU A 31 -5.91 -12.46 1.76
CA LEU A 31 -6.81 -13.23 2.64
C LEU A 31 -6.67 -14.73 2.37
N SER A 32 -6.58 -15.12 1.10
CA SER A 32 -6.43 -16.51 0.65
C SER A 32 -5.19 -17.15 1.27
N LYS A 33 -4.03 -16.46 1.21
CA LYS A 33 -2.78 -16.95 1.82
C LYS A 33 -2.90 -17.17 3.33
N LEU A 34 -3.59 -16.26 4.04
CA LEU A 34 -3.81 -16.37 5.48
C LEU A 34 -4.74 -17.53 5.83
N LEU A 35 -5.87 -17.65 5.13
CA LEU A 35 -6.83 -18.74 5.36
C LEU A 35 -6.22 -20.11 5.06
N LEU A 36 -5.51 -20.26 3.94
CA LEU A 36 -4.85 -21.53 3.61
C LEU A 36 -3.75 -21.89 4.62
N SER A 37 -3.03 -20.90 5.16
CA SER A 37 -2.06 -21.13 6.25
C SER A 37 -2.75 -21.57 7.54
N PHE A 38 -3.90 -21.00 7.88
CA PHE A 38 -4.70 -21.40 9.03
C PHE A 38 -5.28 -22.82 8.86
N VAL A 39 -5.80 -23.15 7.68
CA VAL A 39 -6.31 -24.51 7.37
C VAL A 39 -5.20 -25.54 7.51
N ALA A 40 -4.03 -25.30 6.93
CA ALA A 40 -2.89 -26.22 7.06
C ALA A 40 -2.50 -26.44 8.53
N PHE A 41 -2.56 -25.38 9.35
CA PHE A 41 -2.30 -25.48 10.79
C PHE A 41 -3.35 -26.33 11.53
N CYS A 42 -4.63 -26.24 11.14
CA CYS A 42 -5.73 -27.02 11.68
C CYS A 42 -5.66 -28.49 11.27
N GLU A 43 -5.37 -28.77 9.99
CA GLU A 43 -5.24 -30.13 9.46
C GLU A 43 -4.12 -30.91 10.15
N GLN A 44 -2.98 -30.26 10.41
CA GLN A 44 -1.88 -30.85 11.19
C GLN A 44 -2.27 -31.26 12.61
N ARG A 45 -3.38 -30.73 13.14
CA ARG A 45 -3.92 -31.00 14.47
C ARG A 45 -5.22 -31.82 14.42
N GLY A 46 -5.58 -32.35 13.25
CA GLY A 46 -6.80 -33.15 13.07
C GLY A 46 -8.10 -32.37 13.22
N ALA A 47 -8.06 -31.03 13.17
CA ALA A 47 -9.24 -30.20 13.36
C ALA A 47 -10.04 -30.10 12.06
N THR A 48 -11.32 -30.48 12.12
CA THR A 48 -12.26 -30.43 10.99
C THR A 48 -13.06 -29.13 10.93
N ARG A 49 -13.06 -28.34 12.02
CA ARG A 49 -13.82 -27.09 12.16
C ARG A 49 -12.95 -25.98 12.75
N VAL A 50 -13.38 -24.74 12.56
CA VAL A 50 -12.76 -23.59 13.24
C VAL A 50 -13.07 -23.65 14.73
N ASN A 51 -12.01 -23.65 15.55
CA ASN A 51 -12.05 -23.58 17.00
C ASN A 51 -11.28 -22.34 17.47
N HIS A 52 -11.85 -21.60 18.41
CA HIS A 52 -11.27 -20.43 19.06
C HIS A 52 -9.81 -20.63 19.50
N ASP A 53 -9.49 -21.74 20.17
CA ASP A 53 -8.16 -22.00 20.72
C ASP A 53 -7.12 -22.18 19.61
N LEU A 54 -7.49 -22.90 18.55
CA LEU A 54 -6.63 -23.08 17.38
C LEU A 54 -6.41 -21.78 16.62
N VAL A 55 -7.42 -20.92 16.57
CA VAL A 55 -7.30 -19.59 15.94
C VAL A 55 -6.33 -18.71 16.72
N ILE A 56 -6.44 -18.66 18.05
CA ILE A 56 -5.48 -17.91 18.89
C ILE A 56 -4.08 -18.49 18.72
N GLN A 57 -3.93 -19.81 18.86
CA GLN A 57 -2.64 -20.47 18.76
C GLN A 57 -1.99 -20.19 17.41
N TRP A 58 -2.71 -20.32 16.31
CA TRP A 58 -2.21 -19.98 14.98
C TRP A 58 -1.89 -18.49 14.83
N ALA A 59 -2.77 -17.62 15.34
CA ALA A 59 -2.59 -16.17 15.21
C ALA A 59 -1.32 -15.68 15.93
N THR A 60 -1.02 -16.24 17.10
CA THR A 60 0.15 -15.90 17.92
C THR A 60 1.39 -16.75 17.59
N THR A 61 1.26 -17.85 16.85
CA THR A 61 2.39 -18.71 16.45
C THR A 61 3.48 -17.87 15.83
N GLN A 62 4.65 -17.86 16.49
CA GLN A 62 5.84 -17.17 16.01
C GLN A 62 6.27 -17.79 14.68
N MET A 63 6.47 -16.93 13.69
CA MET A 63 7.19 -17.30 12.47
C MET A 63 8.67 -16.92 12.67
N LYS A 64 9.47 -16.96 11.59
CA LYS A 64 10.88 -16.53 11.60
C LYS A 64 11.13 -15.09 12.10
N VAL A 65 10.08 -14.30 12.33
CA VAL A 65 10.12 -12.91 12.81
C VAL A 65 9.08 -12.75 13.92
N PRO A 66 9.36 -11.97 14.98
CA PRO A 66 8.38 -11.64 16.01
C PRO A 66 7.07 -11.14 15.41
N VAL A 67 5.95 -11.73 15.84
CA VAL A 67 4.63 -11.40 15.30
C VAL A 67 4.19 -10.07 15.90
N SER A 68 4.07 -9.03 15.07
CA SER A 68 3.50 -7.76 15.52
C SER A 68 2.02 -7.91 15.87
N GLU A 69 1.52 -7.17 16.85
CA GLU A 69 0.09 -7.12 17.21
C GLU A 69 -0.82 -6.86 15.99
N ALA A 70 -0.37 -6.03 15.05
CA ALA A 70 -1.09 -5.77 13.80
C ALA A 70 -1.27 -7.02 12.92
N LEU A 71 -0.26 -7.90 12.92
CA LEU A 71 -0.32 -9.16 12.18
C LEU A 71 -1.24 -10.15 12.89
N VAL A 72 -1.21 -10.21 14.23
CA VAL A 72 -2.16 -11.01 15.03
C VAL A 72 -3.59 -10.55 14.74
N ALA A 73 -3.87 -9.25 14.85
CA ALA A 73 -5.18 -8.68 14.56
C ALA A 73 -5.67 -9.03 13.15
N ARG A 74 -4.79 -8.88 12.14
CA ARG A 74 -5.10 -9.23 10.75
C ARG A 74 -5.39 -10.72 10.56
N ARG A 75 -4.64 -11.60 11.24
CA ARG A 75 -4.85 -13.05 11.22
C ARG A 75 -6.20 -13.42 11.83
N LEU A 76 -6.52 -12.87 13.00
CA LEU A 76 -7.81 -13.07 13.66
C LEU A 76 -8.97 -12.58 12.78
N ASP A 77 -8.83 -11.40 12.18
CA ASP A 77 -9.86 -10.82 11.30
C ASP A 77 -10.11 -11.66 10.05
N ALA A 78 -9.03 -12.18 9.45
CA ALA A 78 -9.13 -13.08 8.30
C ALA A 78 -9.98 -14.31 8.63
N VAL A 79 -9.67 -14.98 9.75
CA VAL A 79 -10.40 -16.19 10.16
C VAL A 79 -11.81 -15.84 10.61
N ARG A 80 -12.04 -14.73 11.31
CA ARG A 80 -13.39 -14.32 11.76
C ARG A 80 -14.36 -14.12 10.59
N ILE A 81 -13.91 -13.50 9.50
CA ILE A 81 -14.75 -13.31 8.30
C ILE A 81 -15.12 -14.67 7.69
N PHE A 82 -14.15 -15.58 7.58
CA PHE A 82 -14.40 -16.93 7.06
C PHE A 82 -15.31 -17.75 8.00
N ALA A 83 -15.07 -17.70 9.32
CA ALA A 83 -15.84 -18.40 10.33
C ALA A 83 -17.30 -17.93 10.36
N ARG A 84 -17.58 -16.64 10.13
CA ARG A 84 -18.96 -16.14 9.98
C ARG A 84 -19.68 -16.75 8.78
N TYR A 85 -18.99 -16.89 7.65
CA TYR A 85 -19.55 -17.56 6.47
C TYR A 85 -19.81 -19.04 6.76
N GLN A 86 -18.84 -19.74 7.37
CA GLN A 86 -18.98 -21.16 7.71
C GLN A 86 -20.02 -21.41 8.79
N HIS A 87 -20.17 -20.54 9.77
CA HIS A 87 -21.20 -20.67 10.82
C HIS A 87 -22.62 -20.65 10.25
N ALA A 88 -22.84 -19.94 9.14
CA ALA A 88 -24.13 -19.96 8.43
C ALA A 88 -24.42 -21.31 7.73
N LEU A 89 -23.38 -22.12 7.47
CA LEU A 89 -23.49 -23.43 6.82
C LEU A 89 -23.43 -24.59 7.85
N ASP A 90 -22.59 -24.44 8.88
CA ASP A 90 -22.41 -25.35 10.01
C ASP A 90 -22.38 -24.55 11.32
N PRO A 91 -23.50 -24.48 12.07
CA PRO A 91 -23.58 -23.76 13.35
C PRO A 91 -22.58 -24.23 14.41
N ALA A 92 -21.99 -25.43 14.28
CA ALA A 92 -20.94 -25.90 15.18
C ALA A 92 -19.59 -25.20 14.95
N THR A 93 -19.44 -24.44 13.85
CA THR A 93 -18.26 -23.62 13.60
C THR A 93 -18.20 -22.44 14.55
N GLN A 94 -17.12 -22.31 15.33
CA GLN A 94 -16.95 -21.20 16.26
C GLN A 94 -16.47 -19.93 15.55
N ILE A 95 -17.03 -18.78 15.95
CA ILE A 95 -16.58 -17.47 15.49
C ILE A 95 -15.65 -16.87 16.56
N PRO A 96 -14.39 -16.55 16.24
CA PRO A 96 -13.47 -15.92 17.20
C PRO A 96 -14.04 -14.62 17.77
N ALA A 97 -14.01 -14.48 19.09
CA ALA A 97 -14.54 -13.32 19.80
C ALA A 97 -13.81 -12.02 19.41
N GLU A 98 -14.48 -10.88 19.52
CA GLU A 98 -13.92 -9.59 19.07
C GLU A 98 -12.88 -9.05 20.05
N GLU A 99 -13.03 -9.39 21.33
CA GLU A 99 -12.18 -9.06 22.47
C GLU A 99 -10.77 -9.66 22.33
N LEU A 100 -10.60 -10.69 21.50
CA LEU A 100 -9.29 -11.25 21.15
C LEU A 100 -8.41 -10.30 20.33
N ARG A 101 -8.97 -9.22 19.78
CA ARG A 101 -8.18 -8.22 19.06
C ARG A 101 -7.21 -7.53 20.02
N PRO A 102 -5.89 -7.50 19.72
CA PRO A 102 -4.96 -6.67 20.46
C PRO A 102 -5.47 -5.23 20.58
N ARG A 103 -5.42 -4.66 21.79
CA ARG A 103 -5.93 -3.31 22.07
C ARG A 103 -5.27 -2.28 21.14
N ARG A 104 -6.12 -1.52 20.41
CA ARG A 104 -5.82 -0.36 19.55
C ARG A 104 -4.40 -0.36 18.95
N TYR A 105 -4.29 -0.90 17.74
CA TYR A 105 -3.17 -0.60 16.85
C TYR A 105 -3.01 0.93 16.74
N ARG A 106 -1.95 1.48 17.34
CA ARG A 106 -1.54 2.86 17.07
C ARG A 106 -0.78 2.85 15.74
N PRO A 107 -1.25 3.58 14.71
CA PRO A 107 -0.46 3.77 13.51
C PRO A 107 0.90 4.33 13.93
N LYS A 108 2.00 3.67 13.50
CA LYS A 108 3.32 4.24 13.72
C LYS A 108 3.45 5.49 12.84
N GLN A 109 4.19 6.49 13.32
CA GLN A 109 4.42 7.71 12.55
C GLN A 109 5.01 7.36 11.16
N PRO A 110 4.55 8.05 10.10
CA PRO A 110 5.14 7.89 8.78
C PRO A 110 6.59 8.37 8.80
N ASN A 111 7.46 7.68 8.08
CA ASN A 111 8.77 8.25 7.76
C ASN A 111 8.56 9.28 6.64
N VAL A 112 8.87 10.54 6.91
CA VAL A 112 8.84 11.63 5.94
C VAL A 112 10.29 11.94 5.59
N LEU A 113 10.64 11.74 4.33
CA LEU A 113 12.01 11.90 3.83
C LEU A 113 12.24 13.34 3.40
N ASN A 114 13.40 13.90 3.74
CA ASN A 114 13.78 15.21 3.24
C ASN A 114 14.40 15.11 1.83
N GLN A 115 14.68 16.26 1.20
CA GLN A 115 15.26 16.32 -0.14
C GLN A 115 16.62 15.62 -0.24
N ASN A 116 17.47 15.72 0.79
CA ASN A 116 18.77 15.06 0.81
C ASN A 116 18.64 13.54 0.86
N ASP A 117 17.69 13.02 1.65
CA ASP A 117 17.40 11.59 1.73
C ASP A 117 16.92 11.05 0.37
N ILE A 118 16.04 11.79 -0.32
CA ILE A 118 15.56 11.44 -1.65
C ILE A 118 16.72 11.43 -2.65
N CYS A 119 17.57 12.47 -2.64
CA CYS A 119 18.75 12.53 -3.50
C CYS A 119 19.72 11.36 -3.23
N ALA A 120 19.94 11.01 -1.96
CA ALA A 120 20.76 9.88 -1.56
C ALA A 120 20.18 8.54 -2.06
N LEU A 121 18.87 8.34 -1.95
CA LEU A 121 18.18 7.15 -2.50
C LEU A 121 18.32 7.06 -4.02
N LEU A 122 18.14 8.16 -4.75
CA LEU A 122 18.27 8.21 -6.20
C LEU A 122 19.71 7.91 -6.64
N ALA A 123 20.70 8.45 -5.94
CA ALA A 123 22.12 8.18 -6.20
C ALA A 123 22.48 6.71 -5.92
N ALA A 124 22.01 6.17 -4.79
CA ALA A 124 22.30 4.80 -4.35
C ALA A 124 21.74 3.70 -5.25
N THR A 125 20.83 4.01 -6.18
CA THR A 125 20.39 3.04 -7.19
C THR A 125 21.51 2.55 -8.12
N SER A 126 22.63 3.28 -8.21
CA SER A 126 23.80 2.93 -9.01
C SER A 126 24.46 1.61 -8.61
N ILE A 127 24.21 1.11 -7.38
CA ILE A 127 24.71 -0.19 -6.92
C ILE A 127 24.07 -1.39 -7.66
N LEU A 128 22.97 -1.15 -8.39
CA LEU A 128 22.14 -2.22 -8.94
C LEU A 128 22.60 -2.63 -10.34
N GLU A 129 22.98 -3.89 -10.47
CA GLU A 129 23.28 -4.49 -11.77
C GLU A 129 22.11 -5.30 -12.34
N PRO A 130 21.92 -5.31 -13.69
CA PRO A 130 22.64 -4.52 -14.69
C PRO A 130 22.26 -3.03 -14.65
N ALA A 131 23.03 -2.15 -15.30
CA ALA A 131 22.78 -0.70 -15.36
C ALA A 131 21.32 -0.30 -15.69
N PHE A 132 20.61 -1.07 -16.53
CA PHE A 132 19.20 -0.81 -16.83
C PHE A 132 18.27 -1.01 -15.59
N LYS A 133 18.61 -1.93 -14.69
CA LYS A 133 17.94 -2.10 -13.39
C LYS A 133 18.17 -0.87 -12.50
N ALA A 134 19.39 -0.35 -12.42
CA ALA A 134 19.67 0.90 -11.71
C ALA A 134 18.82 2.05 -12.24
N LEU A 135 18.81 2.25 -13.57
CA LEU A 135 17.98 3.26 -14.23
C LEU A 135 16.50 3.09 -13.89
N THR A 136 15.96 1.87 -14.02
CA THR A 136 14.55 1.58 -13.69
C THR A 136 14.22 1.96 -12.26
N TRP A 137 15.06 1.61 -11.29
CA TRP A 137 14.84 1.94 -9.89
C TRP A 137 14.95 3.43 -9.60
N ARG A 138 15.88 4.13 -10.26
CA ARG A 138 16.01 5.59 -10.15
C ARG A 138 14.73 6.29 -10.60
N ILE A 139 14.20 5.91 -11.76
CA ILE A 139 12.96 6.49 -12.30
C ILE A 139 11.75 6.08 -11.47
N LEU A 140 11.69 4.84 -10.98
CA LEU A 140 10.61 4.38 -10.10
C LEU A 140 10.56 5.20 -8.80
N ILE A 141 11.68 5.37 -8.11
CA ILE A 141 11.75 6.17 -6.88
C ILE A 141 11.35 7.62 -7.17
N GLY A 142 11.93 8.23 -8.22
CA GLY A 142 11.62 9.60 -8.60
C GLY A 142 10.13 9.80 -8.90
N LEU A 143 9.51 8.90 -9.66
CA LEU A 143 8.08 8.94 -9.96
C LEU A 143 7.24 8.83 -8.69
N LEU A 144 7.53 7.87 -7.81
CA LEU A 144 6.78 7.66 -6.57
C LEU A 144 6.85 8.90 -5.67
N THR A 145 8.03 9.52 -5.56
CA THR A 145 8.22 10.77 -4.81
C THR A 145 7.44 11.93 -5.43
N ALA A 146 7.47 12.07 -6.76
CA ALA A 146 6.83 13.20 -7.45
C ALA A 146 5.29 13.10 -7.51
N THR A 147 4.72 11.91 -7.35
CA THR A 147 3.29 11.67 -7.61
C THR A 147 2.52 11.06 -6.44
N GLY A 148 3.21 10.47 -5.46
CA GLY A 148 2.57 9.74 -4.37
C GLY A 148 1.85 8.46 -4.80
N LEU A 149 2.17 7.90 -5.98
CA LEU A 149 1.62 6.62 -6.42
C LEU A 149 1.93 5.50 -5.42
N ARG A 150 1.06 4.49 -5.34
CA ARG A 150 1.42 3.28 -4.59
C ARG A 150 2.45 2.49 -5.38
N PRO A 151 3.44 1.84 -4.73
CA PRO A 151 4.43 1.03 -5.45
C PRO A 151 3.82 -0.04 -6.35
N GLY A 152 2.74 -0.68 -5.88
CA GLY A 152 2.00 -1.65 -6.67
C GLY A 152 1.26 -1.05 -7.87
N GLU A 153 0.85 0.22 -7.83
CA GLU A 153 0.26 0.91 -8.99
C GLU A 153 1.35 1.18 -10.03
N ALA A 154 2.51 1.69 -9.61
CA ALA A 154 3.65 1.90 -10.49
C ALA A 154 4.11 0.60 -11.18
N CYS A 155 4.14 -0.54 -10.47
CA CYS A 155 4.49 -1.83 -11.09
C CYS A 155 3.52 -2.30 -12.19
N ARG A 156 2.24 -1.91 -12.12
CA ARG A 156 1.22 -2.31 -13.10
C ARG A 156 1.01 -1.26 -14.19
N LEU A 157 1.62 -0.10 -14.07
CA LEU A 157 1.46 1.00 -15.01
C LEU A 157 1.92 0.57 -16.41
N ALA A 158 1.02 0.59 -17.39
CA ALA A 158 1.33 0.30 -18.77
C ALA A 158 1.88 1.54 -19.49
N VAL A 159 2.68 1.34 -20.54
CA VAL A 159 3.18 2.47 -21.35
C VAL A 159 2.03 3.26 -21.96
N SER A 160 0.93 2.59 -22.35
CA SER A 160 -0.29 3.22 -22.87
C SER A 160 -1.01 4.11 -21.86
N ASP A 161 -0.75 3.95 -20.57
CA ASP A 161 -1.40 4.72 -19.50
C ASP A 161 -0.75 6.09 -19.30
N ILE A 162 0.39 6.35 -19.95
CA ILE A 162 1.12 7.62 -19.86
C ILE A 162 0.91 8.43 -21.14
N ASN A 163 0.26 9.58 -21.00
CA ASN A 163 0.20 10.58 -22.06
C ASN A 163 1.20 11.70 -21.76
N LEU A 164 2.38 11.60 -22.37
CA LEU A 164 3.46 12.58 -22.21
C LEU A 164 3.10 13.96 -22.78
N ALA A 165 2.27 14.04 -23.82
CA ALA A 165 1.87 15.32 -24.41
C ALA A 165 1.01 16.15 -23.45
N SER A 166 0.13 15.50 -22.71
CA SER A 166 -0.71 16.13 -21.68
C SER A 166 -0.13 16.09 -20.27
N GLY A 167 1.05 15.48 -20.07
CA GLY A 167 1.63 15.28 -18.74
C GLY A 167 0.73 14.50 -17.78
N MET A 168 0.07 13.45 -18.28
CA MET A 168 -0.98 12.73 -17.53
C MET A 168 -0.69 11.24 -17.45
N ILE A 169 -0.95 10.66 -16.28
CA ILE A 169 -0.88 9.23 -16.00
C ILE A 169 -2.27 8.75 -15.58
N GLN A 170 -2.80 7.75 -16.29
CA GLN A 170 -4.07 7.11 -15.96
C GLN A 170 -3.81 5.90 -15.06
N ILE A 171 -4.32 5.93 -13.83
CA ILE A 171 -4.21 4.81 -12.90
C ILE A 171 -5.50 4.00 -12.99
N LEU A 172 -5.39 2.81 -13.57
CA LEU A 172 -6.50 1.88 -13.77
C LEU A 172 -6.62 0.87 -12.62
N GLU A 173 -7.85 0.39 -12.40
CA GLU A 173 -8.19 -0.74 -11.53
C GLU A 173 -7.49 -0.73 -10.16
N THR A 174 -7.57 0.41 -9.48
CA THR A 174 -7.05 0.51 -8.11
C THR A 174 -7.85 -0.39 -7.17
N LYS A 175 -7.47 -0.44 -5.88
CA LYS A 175 -8.28 -1.14 -4.87
C LYS A 175 -9.73 -0.65 -5.00
N PHE A 176 -10.69 -1.57 -5.14
CA PHE A 176 -12.12 -1.31 -5.38
C PHE A 176 -12.52 -0.83 -6.79
N GLY A 177 -11.68 -1.01 -7.81
CA GLY A 177 -12.07 -0.78 -9.21
C GLY A 177 -12.19 0.70 -9.60
N LYS A 178 -11.70 1.62 -8.75
CA LYS A 178 -11.67 3.05 -9.08
C LYS A 178 -10.48 3.38 -9.97
N SER A 179 -10.69 4.22 -10.96
CA SER A 179 -9.63 4.80 -11.79
C SER A 179 -9.45 6.28 -11.44
N ARG A 180 -8.23 6.81 -11.61
CA ARG A 180 -7.94 8.23 -11.39
C ARG A 180 -6.86 8.73 -12.33
N LEU A 181 -6.83 10.05 -12.53
CA LEU A 181 -5.79 10.73 -13.27
C LEU A 181 -4.79 11.36 -12.30
N VAL A 182 -3.52 11.30 -12.67
CA VAL A 182 -2.38 11.89 -11.95
C VAL A 182 -1.60 12.72 -12.96
N PHE A 183 -1.44 14.00 -12.70
CA PHE A 183 -0.64 14.88 -13.55
C PHE A 183 0.82 14.88 -13.09
N ILE A 184 1.74 15.02 -14.04
CA ILE A 184 3.17 15.07 -13.80
C ILE A 184 3.75 16.38 -14.32
N HIS A 185 4.69 16.94 -13.55
CA HIS A 185 5.37 18.17 -13.91
C HIS A 185 6.18 17.99 -15.22
N PRO A 186 6.37 19.03 -16.06
CA PRO A 186 7.15 18.93 -17.29
C PRO A 186 8.55 18.32 -17.11
N SER A 187 9.24 18.60 -16.00
CA SER A 187 10.52 17.96 -15.71
C SER A 187 10.42 16.43 -15.52
N THR A 188 9.33 15.96 -14.93
CA THR A 188 9.05 14.52 -14.81
C THR A 188 8.68 13.90 -16.16
N VAL A 189 7.96 14.63 -17.02
CA VAL A 189 7.66 14.20 -18.40
C VAL A 189 8.96 13.92 -19.16
N THR A 190 9.92 14.86 -19.14
CA THR A 190 11.21 14.70 -19.81
C THR A 190 11.93 13.44 -19.34
N VAL A 191 12.06 13.26 -18.02
CA VAL A 191 12.78 12.11 -17.44
C VAL A 191 12.09 10.77 -17.76
N ILE A 192 10.75 10.73 -17.79
CA ILE A 192 10.02 9.53 -18.20
C ILE A 192 10.19 9.26 -19.69
N ALA A 193 10.16 10.29 -20.54
CA ALA A 193 10.35 10.15 -21.97
C ALA A 193 11.71 9.52 -22.30
N ASP A 194 12.78 10.03 -21.69
CA ASP A 194 14.14 9.49 -21.85
C ASP A 194 14.23 8.04 -21.38
N TYR A 195 13.58 7.73 -20.24
CA TYR A 195 13.50 6.37 -19.73
C TYR A 195 12.76 5.42 -20.69
N LEU A 196 11.65 5.86 -21.28
CA LEU A 196 10.87 5.04 -22.22
C LEU A 196 11.66 4.75 -23.50
N GLN A 197 12.46 5.70 -23.98
CA GLN A 197 13.39 5.47 -25.09
C GLN A 197 14.47 4.43 -24.71
N ALA A 198 15.12 4.59 -23.56
CA ALA A 198 16.11 3.63 -23.07
C ALA A 198 15.50 2.24 -22.85
N ARG A 199 14.26 2.17 -22.34
CA ARG A 199 13.49 0.95 -22.19
C ARG A 199 13.22 0.27 -23.54
N GLN A 200 12.82 1.04 -24.54
CA GLN A 200 12.57 0.50 -25.88
C GLN A 200 13.85 -0.08 -26.48
N ALA A 201 14.98 0.61 -26.34
CA ALA A 201 16.28 0.10 -26.77
C ALA A 201 16.69 -1.18 -26.02
N TRP A 202 16.43 -1.25 -24.71
CA TRP A 202 16.72 -2.43 -23.89
C TRP A 202 15.87 -3.66 -24.25
N VAL A 203 14.59 -3.43 -24.58
CA VAL A 203 13.66 -4.47 -25.02
C VAL A 203 14.02 -4.99 -26.42
N GLY A 204 14.42 -4.09 -27.33
CA GLY A 204 14.73 -4.40 -28.72
C GLY A 204 13.50 -4.92 -29.47
N ALA A 205 13.70 -5.87 -30.39
CA ALA A 205 12.63 -6.49 -31.20
C ALA A 205 11.86 -7.61 -30.46
N SER A 206 11.98 -7.71 -29.13
CA SER A 206 11.36 -8.82 -28.38
C SER A 206 9.84 -8.65 -28.30
N THR A 207 9.11 -9.58 -28.91
CA THR A 207 7.63 -9.64 -28.87
C THR A 207 7.05 -10.09 -27.52
N HIS A 208 7.90 -10.59 -26.61
CA HIS A 208 7.51 -11.09 -25.30
C HIS A 208 7.76 -10.11 -24.15
N ALA A 209 8.28 -8.91 -24.43
CA ALA A 209 8.50 -7.92 -23.39
C ALA A 209 7.17 -7.42 -22.82
N SER A 210 7.15 -7.17 -21.51
CA SER A 210 5.95 -6.67 -20.85
C SER A 210 5.56 -5.30 -21.40
N SER A 211 4.26 -4.98 -21.41
CA SER A 211 3.75 -3.65 -21.72
C SER A 211 3.89 -2.65 -20.57
N THR A 212 4.35 -3.09 -19.39
CA THR A 212 4.52 -2.22 -18.22
C THR A 212 5.69 -1.26 -18.38
N VAL A 213 5.55 -0.05 -17.83
CA VAL A 213 6.57 1.00 -17.85
C VAL A 213 7.86 0.50 -17.22
N PHE A 214 7.79 -0.04 -16.01
CA PHE A 214 8.98 -0.50 -15.29
C PHE A 214 9.22 -2.00 -15.52
N LEU A 215 10.44 -2.34 -15.92
CA LEU A 215 10.86 -3.72 -16.20
C LEU A 215 11.92 -4.21 -15.22
N ASN A 216 11.91 -5.50 -14.93
CA ASN A 216 13.02 -6.15 -14.23
C ASN A 216 14.19 -6.46 -15.18
N ALA A 217 15.31 -6.92 -14.64
CA ALA A 217 16.52 -7.26 -15.41
C ALA A 217 16.29 -8.35 -16.49
N ARG A 218 15.21 -9.14 -16.38
CA ARG A 218 14.80 -10.17 -17.35
C ARG A 218 13.75 -9.68 -18.35
N ARG A 219 13.54 -8.35 -18.46
CA ARG A 219 12.56 -7.70 -19.37
C ARG A 219 11.09 -8.00 -19.06
N GLY A 220 10.81 -8.66 -17.93
CA GLY A 220 9.45 -8.85 -17.43
C GLY A 220 8.99 -7.69 -16.53
N PRO A 221 7.73 -7.67 -16.08
CA PRO A 221 7.24 -6.62 -15.19
C PRO A 221 7.93 -6.66 -13.82
N LEU A 222 7.98 -5.53 -13.13
CA LEU A 222 8.35 -5.51 -11.72
C LEU A 222 7.28 -6.22 -10.88
N CYS A 223 7.72 -7.09 -9.97
CA CYS A 223 6.83 -7.78 -9.04
C CYS A 223 6.72 -6.97 -7.74
N PRO A 224 5.51 -6.51 -7.34
CA PRO A 224 5.31 -5.73 -6.12
C PRO A 224 5.86 -6.41 -4.86
N ASP A 225 5.72 -7.74 -4.76
CA ASP A 225 6.18 -8.53 -3.62
C ASP A 225 7.71 -8.55 -3.49
N ARG A 226 8.44 -8.29 -4.58
CA ARG A 226 9.92 -8.31 -4.62
C ARG A 226 10.56 -6.94 -4.44
N LEU A 227 9.79 -5.85 -4.53
CA LEU A 227 10.33 -4.49 -4.43
C LEU A 227 11.05 -4.24 -3.09
N ASN A 228 10.49 -4.75 -2.00
CA ASN A 228 10.99 -4.47 -0.66
C ASN A 228 12.42 -4.97 -0.43
N GLY A 229 12.85 -6.05 -1.12
CA GLY A 229 14.22 -6.56 -1.02
C GLY A 229 15.22 -5.56 -1.61
N THR A 230 15.05 -5.26 -2.90
CA THR A 230 15.92 -4.31 -3.61
C THR A 230 15.87 -2.90 -3.03
N PHE A 231 14.70 -2.44 -2.56
CA PHE A 231 14.62 -1.13 -1.92
C PHE A 231 15.43 -1.07 -0.61
N ARG A 232 15.48 -2.15 0.17
CA ARG A 232 16.33 -2.18 1.38
C ARG A 232 17.81 -2.12 1.03
N GLU A 233 18.24 -2.77 -0.05
CA GLU A 233 19.62 -2.66 -0.54
C GLU A 233 19.96 -1.19 -0.87
N ILE A 234 19.05 -0.48 -1.56
CA ILE A 234 19.21 0.94 -1.88
C ILE A 234 19.23 1.81 -0.61
N VAL A 235 18.31 1.59 0.34
CA VAL A 235 18.27 2.33 1.63
C VAL A 235 19.57 2.18 2.40
N THR A 236 20.11 0.96 2.48
CA THR A 236 21.39 0.69 3.13
C THR A 236 22.54 1.41 2.42
N ALA A 237 22.60 1.35 1.08
CA ALA A 237 23.64 2.02 0.31
C ALA A 237 23.53 3.56 0.35
N ALA A 238 22.31 4.10 0.53
CA ALA A 238 22.07 5.52 0.74
C ALA A 238 22.48 5.99 2.14
N GLY A 239 22.88 5.09 3.04
CA GLY A 239 23.26 5.42 4.41
C GLY A 239 22.09 5.86 5.30
N LEU A 240 20.85 5.59 4.89
CA LEU A 240 19.67 5.98 5.67
C LEU A 240 19.50 5.06 6.86
N THR A 241 19.75 5.60 8.05
CA THR A 241 19.59 4.87 9.32
C THR A 241 18.18 5.03 9.87
N THR A 242 17.74 4.04 10.63
CA THR A 242 16.43 4.09 11.31
C THR A 242 16.65 4.53 12.74
N ALA A 243 16.03 5.65 13.14
CA ALA A 243 16.06 6.10 14.52
C ALA A 243 15.43 5.04 15.47
N PRO A 244 15.91 4.92 16.72
CA PRO A 244 15.31 4.01 17.70
C PRO A 244 13.80 4.23 17.83
N GLY A 245 13.02 3.15 17.77
CA GLY A 245 11.55 3.21 17.84
C GLY A 245 10.82 3.42 16.50
N HIS A 246 11.52 3.84 15.45
CA HIS A 246 10.95 4.04 14.11
C HIS A 246 10.99 2.75 13.28
N ARG A 247 10.15 2.71 12.23
CA ARG A 247 10.22 1.61 11.24
C ARG A 247 11.33 1.94 10.23
N PRO A 248 12.02 0.92 9.70
CA PRO A 248 12.90 1.13 8.56
C PRO A 248 12.16 1.81 7.41
N VAL A 249 12.89 2.63 6.65
CA VAL A 249 12.36 3.30 5.45
C VAL A 249 11.85 2.24 4.48
N ARG A 250 10.62 2.42 4.00
CA ARG A 250 9.93 1.56 3.04
C ARG A 250 9.59 2.35 1.80
N LEU A 251 9.41 1.63 0.70
CA LEU A 251 9.04 2.26 -0.58
C LEU A 251 7.70 3.02 -0.50
N HIS A 252 6.80 2.62 0.40
CA HIS A 252 5.55 3.34 0.65
C HIS A 252 5.74 4.68 1.36
N ASP A 253 6.87 4.88 2.04
CA ASP A 253 7.17 6.12 2.76
C ASP A 253 7.44 7.28 1.77
N LEU A 254 7.79 7.00 0.49
CA LEU A 254 7.83 8.02 -0.58
C LEU A 254 6.47 8.67 -0.83
N ARG A 255 5.39 7.89 -0.73
CA ARG A 255 4.03 8.42 -0.83
C ARG A 255 3.63 9.22 0.40
N HIS A 256 4.05 8.77 1.59
CA HIS A 256 3.84 9.56 2.81
C HIS A 256 4.55 10.92 2.68
N THR A 257 5.78 10.90 2.18
CA THR A 257 6.57 12.10 1.91
C THR A 257 5.83 13.03 0.95
N PHE A 258 5.41 12.56 -0.22
CA PHE A 258 4.64 13.36 -1.18
C PHE A 258 3.41 14.03 -0.54
N ALA A 259 2.60 13.26 0.19
CA ALA A 259 1.39 13.80 0.81
C ALA A 259 1.73 14.89 1.83
N VAL A 260 2.68 14.61 2.71
CA VAL A 260 3.08 15.52 3.79
C VAL A 260 3.69 16.79 3.24
N THR A 261 4.63 16.71 2.30
CA THR A 261 5.26 17.89 1.69
C THR A 261 4.23 18.74 0.97
N THR A 262 3.32 18.12 0.20
CA THR A 262 2.23 18.85 -0.47
C THR A 262 1.36 19.64 0.51
N MET A 263 1.00 19.04 1.65
CA MET A 263 0.22 19.74 2.68
C MET A 263 1.02 20.86 3.36
N ILE A 264 2.30 20.63 3.66
CA ILE A 264 3.18 21.66 4.23
C ILE A 264 3.29 22.85 3.27
N ASP A 265 3.50 22.59 1.97
CA ASP A 265 3.60 23.63 0.96
C ASP A 265 2.31 24.44 0.86
N TRP A 266 1.14 23.78 0.87
CA TRP A 266 -0.16 24.49 0.91
C TRP A 266 -0.33 25.38 2.14
N TYR A 267 0.08 24.92 3.33
CA TYR A 267 0.05 25.74 4.53
C TYR A 267 0.98 26.94 4.41
N ARG A 268 2.22 26.74 3.94
CA ARG A 268 3.23 27.81 3.76
C ARG A 268 2.81 28.83 2.69
N GLU A 269 2.09 28.39 1.67
CA GLU A 269 1.54 29.25 0.62
C GLU A 269 0.19 29.90 1.01
N GLY A 270 -0.29 29.68 2.24
CA GLY A 270 -1.52 30.28 2.76
C GLY A 270 -2.82 29.71 2.15
N GLN A 271 -2.75 28.61 1.42
CA GLN A 271 -3.91 28.03 0.73
C GLN A 271 -4.93 27.41 1.71
N ASP A 272 -6.18 27.27 1.28
CA ASP A 272 -7.20 26.53 2.04
C ASP A 272 -6.91 25.02 1.97
N VAL A 273 -6.19 24.52 2.97
CA VAL A 273 -5.84 23.11 3.09
C VAL A 273 -7.09 22.23 3.26
N GLN A 274 -8.09 22.68 4.02
CA GLN A 274 -9.29 21.88 4.29
C GLN A 274 -10.09 21.62 3.00
N ALA A 275 -10.24 22.64 2.16
CA ALA A 275 -10.87 22.50 0.85
C ALA A 275 -10.05 21.62 -0.12
N ARG A 276 -8.73 21.56 0.03
CA ARG A 276 -7.83 20.80 -0.85
C ARG A 276 -7.61 19.35 -0.43
N LEU A 277 -7.85 18.99 0.83
CA LEU A 277 -7.68 17.61 1.32
C LEU A 277 -8.51 16.56 0.55
N PRO A 278 -9.76 16.82 0.12
CA PRO A 278 -10.50 15.92 -0.76
C PRO A 278 -9.82 15.70 -2.12
N LEU A 279 -9.19 16.74 -2.68
CA LEU A 279 -8.43 16.64 -3.93
C LEU A 279 -7.20 15.75 -3.74
N LEU A 280 -6.43 15.95 -2.67
CA LEU A 280 -5.28 15.10 -2.34
C LEU A 280 -5.71 13.66 -2.08
N SER A 281 -6.82 13.45 -1.37
CA SER A 281 -7.41 12.13 -1.11
C SER A 281 -7.71 11.38 -2.42
N THR A 282 -8.31 12.10 -3.37
CA THR A 282 -8.64 11.58 -4.70
C THR A 282 -7.37 11.28 -5.50
N TRP A 283 -6.40 12.20 -5.52
CA TRP A 283 -5.09 12.02 -6.14
C TRP A 283 -4.32 10.81 -5.61
N LEU A 284 -4.40 10.60 -4.30
CA LEU A 284 -3.80 9.46 -3.63
C LEU A 284 -4.62 8.18 -3.84
N GLY A 285 -5.88 8.25 -4.25
CA GLY A 285 -6.76 7.07 -4.35
C GLY A 285 -7.09 6.48 -2.97
N HIS A 286 -7.33 7.35 -1.99
CA HIS A 286 -7.89 6.96 -0.71
C HIS A 286 -9.39 6.71 -0.86
N VAL A 287 -9.85 5.61 -0.29
CA VAL A 287 -11.27 5.23 -0.32
C VAL A 287 -12.05 6.01 0.74
N ASP A 288 -11.37 6.33 1.83
CA ASP A 288 -11.87 7.12 2.94
C ASP A 288 -10.92 8.31 3.13
N PRO A 289 -11.41 9.57 3.03
CA PRO A 289 -10.65 10.78 3.32
C PRO A 289 -9.97 10.80 4.69
N ALA A 290 -10.46 10.04 5.68
CA ALA A 290 -9.79 9.84 6.97
C ALA A 290 -8.35 9.35 6.84
N SER A 291 -8.04 8.61 5.76
CA SER A 291 -6.66 8.19 5.45
C SER A 291 -5.73 9.36 5.10
N THR A 292 -6.28 10.47 4.58
CA THR A 292 -5.53 11.70 4.32
C THR A 292 -5.46 12.56 5.57
N TYR A 293 -6.57 12.71 6.31
CA TYR A 293 -6.58 13.45 7.59
C TYR A 293 -5.61 12.88 8.63
N TRP A 294 -5.34 11.58 8.57
CA TRP A 294 -4.34 10.93 9.42
C TRP A 294 -2.97 11.64 9.43
N TYR A 295 -2.52 12.20 8.30
CA TYR A 295 -1.22 12.89 8.25
C TYR A 295 -1.17 14.15 9.13
N LEU A 296 -2.29 14.87 9.28
CA LEU A 296 -2.36 16.09 10.09
C LEU A 296 -2.01 15.82 11.56
N HIS A 297 -2.44 14.67 12.09
CA HIS A 297 -2.17 14.29 13.48
C HIS A 297 -0.92 13.43 13.63
N ALA A 298 -0.46 12.79 12.56
CA ALA A 298 0.69 11.88 12.61
C ALA A 298 2.04 12.59 12.44
N VAL A 299 2.07 13.80 11.89
CA VAL A 299 3.28 14.59 11.65
C VAL A 299 3.25 15.86 12.51
N PRO A 300 4.17 16.01 13.48
CA PRO A 300 4.18 17.16 14.40
C PRO A 300 4.19 18.52 13.70
N GLU A 301 4.95 18.68 12.60
CA GLU A 301 5.00 19.93 11.84
C GLU A 301 3.65 20.29 11.22
N LEU A 302 2.93 19.32 10.63
CA LEU A 302 1.58 19.56 10.10
C LEU A 302 0.59 19.90 11.21
N LEU A 303 0.71 19.27 12.37
CA LEU A 303 -0.14 19.57 13.51
C LEU A 303 0.08 21.00 14.01
N ALA A 304 1.35 21.43 14.08
CA ALA A 304 1.70 22.80 14.46
C ALA A 304 1.15 23.82 13.44
N LEU A 305 1.39 23.61 12.14
CA LEU A 305 0.88 24.49 11.07
C LEU A 305 -0.65 24.57 11.07
N ALA A 306 -1.34 23.46 11.36
CA ALA A 306 -2.80 23.44 11.46
C ALA A 306 -3.30 24.20 12.71
N ALA A 307 -2.60 24.08 13.84
CA ALA A 307 -2.93 24.80 15.08
C ALA A 307 -2.72 26.30 14.92
N ASP A 308 -1.56 26.73 14.40
CA ASP A 308 -1.23 28.14 14.17
C ASP A 308 -2.28 28.83 13.28
N ARG A 309 -2.79 28.12 12.26
CA ARG A 309 -3.84 28.67 11.39
C ARG A 309 -5.17 28.87 12.12
N LEU A 310 -5.56 27.93 12.99
CA LEU A 310 -6.78 28.05 13.78
C LEU A 310 -6.72 29.26 14.72
N ASP A 311 -5.57 29.49 15.34
CA ASP A 311 -5.35 30.65 16.21
C ASP A 311 -5.43 31.96 15.41
N ASN A 312 -4.83 32.02 14.22
CA ASN A 312 -4.89 33.20 13.34
C ASN A 312 -6.30 33.45 12.77
N ASP A 313 -7.04 32.39 12.40
CA ASP A 313 -8.43 32.50 11.91
C ASP A 313 -9.39 32.93 13.04
N ALA A 314 -9.09 32.58 14.30
CA ALA A 314 -9.85 33.01 15.48
C ALA A 314 -9.59 34.48 15.88
N GLU A 315 -8.42 35.03 15.54
CA GLU A 315 -8.06 36.44 15.78
C GLU A 315 -8.52 37.40 14.65
N ALA A 316 -8.97 36.87 13.51
CA ALA A 316 -9.50 37.70 12.43
C ALA A 316 -10.86 38.33 12.82
N PRO A 317 -11.02 39.67 12.79
CA PRO A 317 -12.27 40.31 13.15
C PRO A 317 -13.38 39.87 12.17
N VAL A 318 -14.46 39.34 12.73
CA VAL A 318 -15.70 39.05 11.99
C VAL A 318 -16.20 40.37 11.41
N THR A 319 -15.95 40.61 10.12
CA THR A 319 -16.55 41.72 9.40
C THR A 319 -18.02 41.41 9.21
N GLU A 320 -18.88 42.03 10.03
CA GLU A 320 -20.32 42.03 9.80
C GLU A 320 -20.60 42.58 8.39
N PRO A 321 -21.50 41.96 7.61
CA PRO A 321 -21.91 42.51 6.33
C PRO A 321 -22.62 43.85 6.59
N ALA A 322 -22.15 44.91 5.91
CA ALA A 322 -22.73 46.25 5.98
C ALA A 322 -24.23 46.23 5.58
N PRO A 323 -25.06 47.09 6.21
CA PRO A 323 -26.53 47.00 6.17
C PRO A 323 -27.16 47.21 4.80
#